data_AF-A0A559S423-F1
#
_entry.id   AF-A0A559S423-F1
#
_cell.length_a   1.000
_cell.length_b   1.000
_cell.length_c   1.000
_cell.angle_alpha   90.00
_cell.angle_beta   90.00
_cell.angle_gamma   90.00
#
_symmetry.space_group_name_H-M   'P 1'
#
loop_
_entity.id
_entity.type
_entity.pdbx_description
1 polymer ?
#
loop_
_entity_poly.entity_id
_entity_poly.type
_entity_poly.pdbx_seq_one_letter_code
_entity_poly.pdbx_strand_id
1 'polypeptide(L)'
;MKLKLITLFFIASIFTTHVKAQETALRVLQDAITQAKVENKNIFIKYSASWCGWCRVMDKKIKSRSCKDLFDSNYVMVTLVAKESPKNKNLENPGAFELLKIHNGEKSGLPFWAILNNSGEMIKNSLNKNGRNLGCPGTKDEVLEFINILRTTSSLSEKNLKIIAEKFL
;
A
#
# COMPACT_ATOMS: atom_id res chain seq x y z
N MET A 1 59.95 20.21 34.35
CA MET A 1 59.33 19.03 33.69
C MET A 1 58.26 18.46 34.60
N LYS A 2 57.24 17.84 33.98
CA LYS A 2 56.07 17.13 34.53
C LYS A 2 54.83 18.01 34.75
N LEU A 3 53.63 17.70 34.28
CA LEU A 3 53.08 16.95 33.13
C LEU A 3 51.59 17.36 33.18
N LYS A 4 51.04 18.08 32.20
CA LYS A 4 49.63 18.48 32.22
C LYS A 4 48.76 17.25 31.95
N LEU A 5 47.96 16.83 32.94
CA LEU A 5 46.97 15.76 32.77
C LEU A 5 45.73 16.38 32.09
N ILE A 6 45.64 16.23 30.78
CA ILE A 6 44.43 16.57 30.01
C ILE A 6 43.55 15.33 30.03
N THR A 7 42.54 15.33 30.91
CA THR A 7 41.52 14.28 30.96
C THR A 7 40.59 14.46 29.77
N LEU A 8 40.83 13.69 28.71
CA LEU A 8 39.96 13.63 27.53
C LEU A 8 38.70 12.84 27.90
N PHE A 9 37.60 13.54 28.19
CA PHE A 9 36.28 12.93 28.36
C PHE A 9 35.78 12.46 26.98
N PHE A 10 35.98 11.17 26.68
CA PHE A 10 35.38 10.51 25.53
C PHE A 10 33.89 10.26 25.84
N ILE A 11 33.02 11.20 25.49
CA ILE A 11 31.58 10.99 25.53
C ILE A 11 31.23 10.05 24.38
N ALA A 12 31.16 8.75 24.66
CA ALA A 12 30.61 7.78 23.73
C ALA A 12 29.10 8.03 23.58
N SER A 13 28.70 8.76 22.53
CA SER A 13 27.31 8.82 22.10
C SER A 13 26.87 7.43 21.66
N ILE A 14 26.17 6.72 22.54
CA ILE A 14 25.44 5.50 22.22
C ILE A 14 24.29 5.92 21.30
N PHE A 15 24.45 5.76 19.99
CA PHE A 15 23.35 5.86 19.04
C PHE A 15 22.44 4.63 19.23
N THR A 16 21.42 4.75 20.07
CA THR A 16 20.34 3.77 20.12
C THR A 16 19.51 3.89 18.85
N THR A 17 19.63 2.90 17.95
CA THR A 17 18.73 2.76 16.81
C THR A 17 17.36 2.35 17.33
N HIS A 18 16.49 3.33 17.59
CA HIS A 18 15.09 3.06 17.92
C HIS A 18 14.40 2.48 16.68
N VAL A 19 14.19 1.17 16.66
CA VAL A 19 13.31 0.51 15.70
C VAL A 19 11.89 0.94 16.05
N LYS A 20 11.36 1.96 15.35
CA LYS A 20 9.95 2.39 15.52
C LYS A 20 9.07 1.22 15.07
N ALA A 21 8.27 0.68 15.99
CA ALA A 21 7.26 -0.30 15.66
C ALA A 21 6.28 0.28 14.64
N GLN A 22 5.89 -0.53 13.66
CA GLN A 22 4.96 -0.12 12.62
C GLN A 22 3.58 0.19 13.25
N GLU A 23 2.91 1.23 12.75
CA GLU A 23 1.55 1.55 13.21
C GLU A 23 0.57 0.41 12.93
N THR A 24 -0.43 0.25 13.80
CA THR A 24 -1.44 -0.82 13.63
C THR A 24 -2.25 -0.58 12.37
N ALA A 25 -2.66 -1.65 11.69
CA ALA A 25 -3.47 -1.56 10.48
C ALA A 25 -4.79 -0.80 10.74
N LEU A 26 -5.37 -0.96 11.95
CA LEU A 26 -6.57 -0.25 12.35
C LEU A 26 -6.35 1.27 12.45
N ARG A 27 -5.22 1.72 13.02
CA ARG A 27 -4.90 3.15 13.09
C ARG A 27 -4.73 3.73 11.70
N VAL A 28 -3.94 3.07 10.86
CA VAL A 28 -3.71 3.49 9.46
C VAL A 28 -5.03 3.59 8.69
N LEU A 29 -5.94 2.63 8.87
CA LEU A 29 -7.26 2.65 8.26
C LEU A 29 -8.13 3.81 8.79
N GLN A 30 -8.13 4.07 10.09
CA GLN A 30 -8.89 5.17 10.70
C GLN A 30 -8.43 6.54 10.18
N ASP A 31 -7.12 6.73 10.03
CA ASP A 31 -6.55 7.97 9.48
C ASP A 31 -6.96 8.12 8.00
N ALA A 32 -6.89 7.03 7.23
CA ALA A 32 -7.33 7.03 5.83
C ALA A 32 -8.83 7.30 5.68
N ILE A 33 -9.69 6.77 6.56
CA ILE A 33 -11.13 7.07 6.60
C ILE A 33 -11.36 8.54 6.90
N THR A 34 -10.62 9.10 7.86
CA THR A 34 -10.74 10.52 8.24
C THR A 34 -10.38 11.41 7.04
N GLN A 35 -9.27 11.13 6.38
CA GLN A 35 -8.86 11.84 5.18
C GLN A 35 -9.87 11.67 4.03
N ALA A 36 -10.34 10.44 3.80
CA ALA A 36 -11.27 10.12 2.72
C ALA A 36 -12.62 10.85 2.86
N LYS A 37 -13.11 11.05 4.10
CA LYS A 37 -14.31 11.84 4.37
C LYS A 37 -14.12 13.32 4.03
N VAL A 38 -12.97 13.89 4.39
CA VAL A 38 -12.65 15.29 4.11
C VAL A 38 -12.47 15.52 2.60
N GLU A 39 -11.76 14.63 1.92
CA GLU A 39 -11.47 14.74 0.49
C GLU A 39 -12.60 14.22 -0.41
N ASN A 40 -13.63 13.60 0.18
CA ASN A 40 -14.69 12.89 -0.53
C ASN A 40 -14.15 11.88 -1.57
N LYS A 41 -13.18 11.06 -1.15
CA LYS A 41 -12.52 10.05 -1.99
C LYS A 41 -12.76 8.64 -1.46
N ASN A 42 -12.63 7.66 -2.34
CA ASN A 42 -12.50 6.26 -1.94
C ASN A 42 -11.08 6.00 -1.41
N ILE A 43 -10.90 4.93 -0.64
CA ILE A 43 -9.60 4.51 -0.12
C ILE A 43 -9.11 3.33 -0.95
N PHE A 44 -7.88 3.40 -1.46
CA PHE A 44 -7.23 2.28 -2.13
C PHE A 44 -6.18 1.68 -1.19
N ILE A 45 -6.48 0.52 -0.61
CA ILE A 45 -5.57 -0.20 0.29
C ILE A 45 -4.83 -1.26 -0.50
N LYS A 46 -3.50 -1.18 -0.52
CA LYS A 46 -2.61 -2.20 -1.08
C LYS A 46 -1.89 -2.95 0.04
N TYR A 47 -2.03 -4.27 0.03
CA TYR A 47 -1.26 -5.17 0.88
C TYR A 47 0.06 -5.54 0.20
N SER A 48 1.15 -5.52 0.97
CA SER A 48 2.51 -5.74 0.47
C SER A 48 3.38 -6.48 1.48
N ALA A 49 4.58 -6.87 1.04
CA ALA A 49 5.63 -7.47 1.87
C ALA A 49 7.00 -7.14 1.26
N SER A 50 8.06 -7.16 2.06
CA SER A 50 9.44 -6.88 1.64
C SER A 50 9.92 -7.81 0.52
N TRP A 51 9.53 -9.08 0.56
CA TRP A 51 9.87 -10.08 -0.45
C TRP A 51 9.07 -9.92 -1.76
N CYS A 52 7.99 -9.13 -1.78
CA CYS A 52 7.07 -9.06 -2.91
C CYS A 52 7.58 -8.19 -4.07
N GLY A 53 8.15 -8.83 -5.09
CA GLY A 53 8.63 -8.17 -6.32
C GLY A 53 7.50 -7.46 -7.09
N TRP A 54 6.38 -8.13 -7.31
CA TRP A 54 5.23 -7.58 -8.03
C TRP A 54 4.59 -6.38 -7.32
N CYS A 55 4.70 -6.31 -5.99
CA CYS A 55 4.26 -5.14 -5.23
C CYS A 55 5.08 -3.91 -5.60
N ARG A 56 6.40 -4.06 -5.74
CA ARG A 56 7.30 -2.98 -6.19
C ARG A 56 7.04 -2.58 -7.64
N VAL A 57 6.71 -3.54 -8.51
CA VAL A 57 6.31 -3.24 -9.90
C VAL A 57 5.03 -2.41 -9.92
N MET A 58 4.01 -2.80 -9.15
CA MET A 58 2.77 -2.05 -9.03
C MET A 58 3.00 -0.65 -8.48
N ASP A 59 3.83 -0.49 -7.44
CA ASP A 59 4.20 0.81 -6.89
C ASP A 59 4.86 1.70 -7.95
N LYS A 60 5.78 1.16 -8.76
CA LYS A 60 6.41 1.90 -9.87
C LYS A 60 5.41 2.31 -10.95
N LYS A 61 4.41 1.48 -11.24
CA LYS A 61 3.35 1.79 -12.21
C LYS A 61 2.41 2.87 -11.67
N ILE A 62 1.91 2.73 -10.46
CA ILE A 62 1.03 3.72 -9.80
C ILE A 62 1.75 5.06 -9.65
N LYS A 63 3.01 5.06 -9.19
CA LYS A 63 3.79 6.28 -8.90
C LYS A 63 4.52 6.83 -10.12
N SER A 64 4.28 6.31 -11.33
CA SER A 64 4.89 6.89 -12.53
C SER A 64 4.35 8.28 -12.82
N ARG A 65 5.12 9.09 -13.53
CA ARG A 65 4.73 10.45 -13.93
C ARG A 65 3.36 10.53 -14.60
N SER A 66 2.98 9.51 -15.38
CA SER A 66 1.70 9.42 -16.08
C SER A 66 0.51 9.06 -15.19
N CYS A 67 0.73 8.42 -14.03
CA CYS A 67 -0.33 7.80 -13.25
C CYS A 67 -0.45 8.35 -11.83
N LYS A 68 0.64 8.87 -11.24
CA LYS A 68 0.67 9.29 -9.84
C LYS A 68 -0.49 10.22 -9.49
N ASP A 69 -0.64 11.30 -10.24
CA ASP A 69 -1.67 12.30 -9.98
C ASP A 69 -3.08 11.77 -10.27
N LEU A 70 -3.22 10.80 -11.18
CA LEU A 70 -4.50 10.15 -11.45
C LEU A 70 -4.97 9.31 -10.26
N PHE A 71 -4.07 8.57 -9.61
CA PHE A 71 -4.40 7.83 -8.41
C PHE A 71 -4.60 8.75 -7.21
N ASP A 72 -3.67 9.67 -6.95
CA ASP A 72 -3.71 10.54 -5.77
C ASP A 72 -4.90 11.53 -5.78
N SER A 73 -5.36 11.94 -6.97
CA SER A 73 -6.57 12.77 -7.10
C SER A 73 -7.88 11.99 -6.93
N ASN A 74 -7.87 10.67 -7.05
CA ASN A 74 -9.09 9.85 -7.02
C ASN A 74 -9.21 8.96 -5.78
N TYR A 75 -8.09 8.67 -5.10
CA TYR A 75 -8.07 7.78 -3.96
C TYR A 75 -7.18 8.31 -2.83
N VAL A 76 -7.55 7.98 -1.60
CA VAL A 76 -6.61 7.97 -0.48
C VAL A 76 -5.82 6.66 -0.56
N MET A 77 -4.53 6.75 -0.92
CA MET A 77 -3.67 5.60 -1.13
C MET A 77 -3.05 5.12 0.19
N VAL A 78 -3.27 3.84 0.54
CA VAL A 78 -2.74 3.20 1.75
C VAL A 78 -1.94 1.96 1.38
N THR A 79 -0.81 1.74 2.04
CA THR A 79 -0.09 0.45 1.95
C THR A 79 0.02 -0.16 3.34
N LEU A 80 -0.37 -1.43 3.46
CA LEU A 80 -0.21 -2.23 4.67
C LEU A 80 0.73 -3.40 4.40
N VAL A 81 1.67 -3.63 5.32
CA VAL A 81 2.61 -4.75 5.24
C VAL A 81 2.01 -5.96 5.94
N ALA A 82 1.86 -7.06 5.20
CA ALA A 82 1.28 -8.32 5.67
C ALA A 82 1.95 -9.51 4.94
N LYS A 83 1.78 -10.73 5.48
CA LYS A 83 2.33 -11.97 4.91
C LYS A 83 3.85 -11.91 4.74
N GLU A 84 4.55 -11.29 5.67
CA GLU A 84 6.01 -11.31 5.73
C GLU A 84 6.56 -12.71 5.98
N SER A 85 7.83 -12.89 5.61
CA SER A 85 8.56 -14.10 6.00
C SER A 85 8.70 -14.18 7.53
N PRO A 86 8.85 -15.38 8.13
CA PRO A 86 9.01 -15.51 9.58
C PRO A 86 10.12 -14.62 10.16
N LYS A 87 11.22 -14.44 9.44
CA LYS A 87 12.35 -13.58 9.83
C LYS A 87 11.99 -12.09 9.87
N ASN A 88 11.06 -11.65 9.01
CA ASN A 88 10.69 -10.25 8.85
C ASN A 88 9.29 -9.94 9.41
N LYS A 89 8.74 -10.81 10.27
CA LYS A 89 7.38 -10.64 10.80
C LYS A 89 7.18 -9.32 11.54
N ASN A 90 8.23 -8.80 12.14
CA ASN A 90 8.27 -7.49 12.80
C ASN A 90 8.09 -6.30 11.85
N LEU A 91 8.19 -6.49 10.53
CA LEU A 91 7.91 -5.43 9.53
C LEU A 91 6.42 -5.28 9.22
N GLU A 92 5.58 -6.24 9.63
CA GLU A 92 4.15 -6.15 9.39
C GLU A 92 3.51 -5.03 10.22
N ASN A 93 2.50 -4.39 9.62
CA ASN A 93 1.54 -3.61 10.39
C ASN A 93 0.73 -4.58 11.28
N PRO A 94 0.73 -4.45 12.62
CA PRO A 94 -0.10 -5.30 13.47
C PRO A 94 -1.57 -5.24 13.05
N GLY A 95 -2.20 -6.40 12.83
CA GLY A 95 -3.59 -6.50 12.37
C GLY A 95 -3.79 -6.46 10.84
N ALA A 96 -2.73 -6.33 10.04
CA ALA A 96 -2.87 -6.22 8.58
C ALA A 96 -3.29 -7.53 7.91
N PHE A 97 -2.92 -8.70 8.45
CA PHE A 97 -3.37 -9.98 7.91
C PHE A 97 -4.85 -10.23 8.17
N GLU A 98 -5.35 -9.79 9.32
CA GLU A 98 -6.74 -9.85 9.72
C GLU A 98 -7.60 -8.94 8.83
N LEU A 99 -7.12 -7.73 8.55
CA LEU A 99 -7.78 -6.83 7.61
C LEU A 99 -7.74 -7.37 6.17
N LEU A 100 -6.64 -8.01 5.77
CA LEU A 100 -6.54 -8.71 4.49
C LEU A 100 -7.60 -9.83 4.37
N LYS A 101 -7.84 -10.58 5.45
CA LYS A 101 -8.89 -11.60 5.52
C LYS A 101 -10.28 -11.00 5.41
N ILE A 102 -10.55 -9.88 6.09
CA ILE A 102 -11.82 -9.14 5.97
C ILE A 102 -12.05 -8.70 4.50
N HIS A 103 -10.97 -8.40 3.77
CA HIS A 103 -11.04 -8.06 2.35
C HIS A 103 -10.98 -9.29 1.41
N ASN A 104 -11.10 -10.51 1.95
CA ASN A 104 -11.10 -11.80 1.25
C ASN A 104 -9.77 -12.14 0.52
N GLY A 105 -8.65 -11.59 0.98
CA GLY A 105 -7.34 -11.78 0.35
C GLY A 105 -6.42 -12.78 1.05
N GLU A 106 -6.88 -13.49 2.09
CA GLU A 106 -6.03 -14.36 2.91
C GLU A 106 -5.38 -15.49 2.08
N LYS A 107 -6.14 -16.03 1.12
CA LYS A 107 -5.70 -17.08 0.18
C LYS A 107 -4.97 -16.53 -1.06
N SER A 108 -4.92 -15.22 -1.25
CA SER A 108 -4.33 -14.59 -2.43
C SER A 108 -2.83 -14.34 -2.29
N GLY A 109 -2.12 -14.31 -3.42
CA GLY A 109 -0.75 -13.78 -3.49
C GLY A 109 -0.70 -12.27 -3.27
N LEU A 110 0.51 -11.71 -3.15
CA LEU A 110 0.73 -10.26 -3.08
C LEU A 110 1.27 -9.72 -4.43
N PRO A 111 0.96 -8.46 -4.82
CA PRO A 111 0.10 -7.54 -4.10
C PRO A 111 -1.36 -8.02 -4.11
N PHE A 112 -2.08 -7.68 -3.05
CA PHE A 112 -3.55 -7.74 -3.02
C PHE A 112 -4.03 -6.33 -2.70
N TRP A 113 -5.18 -5.93 -3.21
CA TRP A 113 -5.73 -4.61 -2.91
C TRP A 113 -7.23 -4.65 -2.71
N ALA A 114 -7.73 -3.65 -1.98
CA ALA A 114 -9.13 -3.41 -1.74
C ALA A 114 -9.44 -1.92 -1.92
N ILE A 115 -10.61 -1.61 -2.47
CA ILE A 115 -11.14 -0.26 -2.57
C ILE A 115 -12.31 -0.17 -1.60
N LEU A 116 -12.23 0.80 -0.70
CA LEU A 116 -13.24 1.08 0.31
C LEU A 116 -13.89 2.43 -0.01
N ASN A 117 -15.15 2.61 0.36
CA ASN A 117 -15.76 3.92 0.36
C ASN A 117 -15.18 4.80 1.49
N ASN A 118 -15.55 6.09 1.51
CA ASN A 118 -15.11 7.04 2.53
C ASN A 118 -15.59 6.71 3.96
N SER A 119 -16.46 5.71 4.15
CA SER A 119 -16.90 5.22 5.46
C SER A 119 -16.14 3.98 5.91
N GLY A 120 -15.24 3.46 5.08
CA GLY A 120 -14.44 2.27 5.37
C GLY A 120 -15.08 0.96 4.94
N GLU A 121 -16.17 0.98 4.18
CA GLU A 121 -16.82 -0.23 3.68
C GLU A 121 -16.18 -0.65 2.36
N MET A 122 -15.80 -1.93 2.24
CA MET A 122 -15.20 -2.46 1.01
C MET A 122 -16.23 -2.49 -0.12
N ILE A 123 -15.94 -1.82 -1.24
CA ILE A 123 -16.79 -1.77 -2.43
C ILE A 123 -16.25 -2.62 -3.59
N LYS A 124 -14.92 -2.81 -3.66
CA LYS A 124 -14.23 -3.69 -4.62
C LYS A 124 -12.97 -4.27 -3.98
N ASN A 125 -12.47 -5.39 -4.52
CA ASN A 125 -11.17 -5.93 -4.18
C ASN A 125 -10.46 -6.48 -5.42
N SER A 126 -9.27 -7.03 -5.22
CA SER A 126 -8.41 -7.52 -6.28
C SER A 126 -8.85 -8.87 -6.87
N LEU A 127 -9.98 -9.45 -6.43
CA LEU A 127 -10.47 -10.71 -6.98
C LEU A 127 -11.32 -10.47 -8.21
N ASN A 128 -11.07 -11.24 -9.27
CA ASN A 128 -11.97 -11.32 -10.40
C ASN A 128 -13.19 -12.18 -10.10
N LYS A 129 -14.12 -12.26 -11.07
CA LYS A 129 -15.34 -13.09 -10.97
C LYS A 129 -15.10 -14.58 -10.66
N ASN A 130 -13.91 -15.09 -10.93
CA ASN A 130 -13.52 -16.48 -10.68
C ASN A 130 -12.73 -16.63 -9.34
N GLY A 131 -12.66 -15.58 -8.53
CA GLY A 131 -11.90 -15.57 -7.28
C GLY A 131 -10.39 -15.55 -7.45
N ARG A 132 -9.88 -15.20 -8.64
CA ARG A 132 -8.43 -15.06 -8.88
C ARG A 132 -7.98 -13.64 -8.59
N ASN A 133 -6.86 -13.52 -7.88
CA ASN A 133 -6.25 -12.23 -7.59
C ASN A 133 -5.63 -11.61 -8.85
N LEU A 134 -6.05 -10.40 -9.21
CA LEU A 134 -5.48 -9.58 -10.27
C LEU A 134 -4.09 -9.04 -9.89
N GLY A 135 -3.85 -8.84 -8.59
CA GLY A 135 -2.59 -8.36 -8.05
C GLY A 135 -2.06 -7.11 -8.73
N CYS A 136 -0.92 -7.23 -9.41
CA CYS A 136 -0.40 -6.22 -10.32
C CYS A 136 -0.76 -6.64 -11.75
N PRO A 137 -1.86 -6.14 -12.34
CA PRO A 137 -2.29 -6.53 -13.69
C PRO A 137 -1.15 -6.39 -14.70
N GLY A 138 -1.00 -7.41 -15.55
CA GLY A 138 0.02 -7.44 -16.59
C GLY A 138 -0.45 -8.03 -17.92
N THR A 139 -1.56 -8.77 -17.91
CA THR A 139 -2.21 -9.25 -19.14
C THR A 139 -3.33 -8.30 -19.58
N LYS A 140 -3.71 -8.35 -20.87
CA LYS A 140 -4.81 -7.53 -21.41
C LYS A 140 -6.13 -7.70 -20.64
N ASP A 141 -6.46 -8.94 -20.27
CA ASP A 141 -7.70 -9.24 -19.57
C ASP A 141 -7.69 -8.72 -18.13
N GLU A 142 -6.57 -8.92 -17.41
CA GLU A 142 -6.41 -8.38 -16.05
C GLU A 142 -6.44 -6.85 -16.03
N VAL A 143 -5.78 -6.22 -17.02
CA VAL A 143 -5.76 -4.75 -17.14
C VAL A 143 -7.16 -4.25 -17.45
N LEU A 144 -7.89 -4.88 -18.37
CA LEU A 144 -9.27 -4.49 -18.68
C LEU A 144 -10.18 -4.59 -17.44
N GLU A 145 -10.07 -5.66 -16.67
CA GLU A 145 -10.84 -5.83 -15.45
C GLU A 145 -10.47 -4.79 -14.38
N PHE A 146 -9.18 -4.52 -14.20
CA PHE A 146 -8.71 -3.46 -13.31
C PHE A 146 -9.23 -2.09 -13.73
N ILE A 147 -9.22 -1.77 -15.02
CA ILE A 147 -9.74 -0.50 -15.55
C ILE A 147 -11.25 -0.38 -15.34
N ASN A 148 -12.02 -1.47 -15.50
CA ASN A 148 -13.46 -1.45 -15.20
C ASN A 148 -13.74 -1.23 -13.70
N ILE A 149 -12.87 -1.73 -12.82
CA ILE A 149 -12.96 -1.45 -11.40
C ILE A 149 -12.66 0.03 -11.12
N LEU A 150 -11.58 0.58 -11.68
CA LEU A 150 -11.25 2.01 -11.51
C LEU A 150 -12.36 2.91 -12.04
N ARG A 151 -12.92 2.60 -13.20
CA ARG A 151 -14.06 3.29 -13.82
C ARG A 151 -15.26 3.44 -12.90
N THR A 152 -15.55 2.40 -12.10
CA THR A 152 -16.74 2.38 -11.22
C THR A 152 -16.45 2.90 -9.81
N THR A 153 -15.19 3.16 -9.48
CA THR A 153 -14.75 3.55 -8.13
C THR A 153 -13.96 4.85 -8.08
N SER A 154 -13.92 5.60 -9.18
CA SER A 154 -13.24 6.88 -9.29
C SER A 154 -14.01 7.84 -10.20
N SER A 155 -13.50 9.07 -10.34
CA SER A 155 -13.97 10.07 -11.30
C SER A 155 -13.12 10.12 -12.57
N LEU A 156 -12.30 9.10 -12.83
CA LEU A 156 -11.40 9.07 -13.98
C LEU A 156 -12.16 9.07 -15.31
N SER A 157 -11.79 9.97 -16.22
CA SER A 157 -12.27 9.99 -17.60
C SER A 157 -11.72 8.81 -18.41
N GLU A 158 -12.36 8.49 -19.55
CA GLU A 158 -11.85 7.48 -20.49
C GLU A 158 -10.40 7.71 -20.90
N LYS A 159 -10.03 8.98 -21.13
CA LYS A 159 -8.67 9.37 -21.49
C LYS A 159 -7.68 9.00 -20.39
N ASN A 160 -8.02 9.28 -19.13
CA ASN A 160 -7.17 8.97 -17.99
C ASN A 160 -7.11 7.47 -17.72
N LEU A 161 -8.22 6.75 -17.87
CA LEU A 161 -8.25 5.29 -17.77
C LEU A 161 -7.37 4.63 -18.83
N LYS A 162 -7.35 5.16 -20.07
CA LYS A 162 -6.45 4.68 -21.13
C LYS A 162 -4.98 4.87 -20.78
N ILE A 163 -4.60 6.01 -20.20
CA ILE A 163 -3.23 6.27 -19.73
C ILE A 163 -2.81 5.23 -18.68
N ILE A 164 -3.70 4.90 -17.74
CA ILE A 164 -3.44 3.85 -16.74
C ILE A 164 -3.32 2.49 -17.42
N ALA A 165 -4.21 2.15 -18.36
CA ALA A 165 -4.17 0.88 -19.08
C ALA A 165 -2.83 0.68 -19.81
N GLU A 166 -2.37 1.70 -20.54
CA GLU A 166 -1.08 1.69 -21.25
C GLU A 166 0.11 1.54 -20.32
N LYS A 167 0.03 2.06 -19.08
CA LYS A 167 1.11 1.90 -18.10
C LYS A 167 1.18 0.50 -17.49
N PHE A 168 0.04 -0.20 -17.45
CA PHE A 168 -0.08 -1.50 -16.84
C PHE A 168 0.12 -2.67 -17.82
N LEU A 169 -0.03 -2.43 -19.13
CA LEU A 169 0.43 -3.31 -20.20
C LEU A 169 1.96 -3.23 -20.40
#